data_AF-A0A6B3GC09-F1
#
_entry.id   AF-A0A6B3GC09-F1
#
_cell.length_a   1.000
_cell.length_b   1.000
_cell.length_c   1.000
_cell.angle_alpha   90.00
_cell.angle_beta   90.00
_cell.angle_gamma   90.00
#
_symmetry.space_group_name_H-M   'P 1'
#
loop_
_entity.id
_entity.type
_entity.pdbx_description
1 polymer ?
#
loop_
_entity_poly.entity_id
_entity_poly.type
_entity_poly.pdbx_seq_one_letter_code
_entity_poly.pdbx_strand_id
1 'polypeptide(L)' 'MTRIEPDREALLRLLGEQDGGVLVTLKQDGRPQLSNVNHAYYPEEQVVR' A
#
# COMPACT_ATOMS: atom_id res chain seq x y z
N MET A 1 -3.88 -20.26 -8.21
CA MET A 1 -3.24 -18.92 -8.18
C MET A 1 -1.75 -19.15 -8.12
N THR A 2 -1.02 -18.82 -9.18
CA THR A 2 0.44 -18.92 -9.19
C THR A 2 1.01 -17.79 -8.36
N ARG A 3 1.82 -18.12 -7.35
CA ARG A 3 2.50 -17.10 -6.55
C ARG A 3 3.66 -16.56 -7.39
N ILE A 4 3.54 -15.32 -7.84
CA ILE A 4 4.69 -14.56 -8.30
C ILE A 4 5.34 -14.02 -7.03
N GLU A 5 6.64 -14.27 -6.85
CA GLU A 5 7.45 -13.69 -5.79
C GLU A 5 8.23 -12.53 -6.41
N PRO A 6 7.66 -11.32 -6.43
CA PRO A 6 8.34 -10.14 -6.95
C PRO A 6 9.53 -9.78 -6.06
N ASP A 7 10.52 -9.13 -6.68
CA ASP A 7 11.60 -8.51 -5.93
C ASP A 7 11.02 -7.46 -4.96
N ARG A 8 11.25 -7.70 -3.66
CA ARG A 8 10.77 -6.84 -2.58
C ARG A 8 11.29 -5.41 -2.72
N GLU A 9 12.55 -5.23 -3.11
CA GLU A 9 13.15 -3.91 -3.27
C GLU A 9 12.49 -3.16 -4.42
N ALA A 10 12.17 -3.84 -5.52
CA ALA A 10 11.44 -3.24 -6.63
C ALA A 10 10.03 -2.76 -6.20
N LEU A 11 9.32 -3.55 -5.38
CA LEU A 11 8.00 -3.16 -4.87
C LEU A 11 8.06 -1.99 -3.89
N LEU A 12 9.04 -1.96 -2.99
CA LEU A 12 9.18 -0.86 -2.03
C LEU A 12 9.58 0.45 -2.73
N ARG A 13 10.42 0.37 -3.77
CA ARG A 13 10.70 1.51 -4.63
C ARG A 13 9.45 2.02 -5.33
N LEU A 14 8.68 1.13 -5.96
CA LEU A 14 7.42 1.49 -6.61
C LEU A 14 6.45 2.18 -5.63
N LEU A 15 6.35 1.69 -4.39
CA LEU A 15 5.50 2.29 -3.37
C LEU A 15 5.91 3.73 -3.02
N GLY A 16 7.22 4.02 -2.96
CA GLY A 16 7.76 5.35 -2.66
C GLY A 16 7.80 6.32 -3.85
N GLU A 17 7.70 5.82 -5.08
CA GLU A 17 7.62 6.64 -6.31
C GLU A 17 6.21 7.19 -6.58
N GLN A 18 5.20 6.71 -5.86
CA GLN A 18 3.80 7.14 -6.01
C GLN A 18 3.35 7.93 -4.78
N ASP A 19 2.74 9.10 -5.01
CA ASP A 19 2.23 9.96 -3.93
C ASP A 19 0.75 9.69 -3.58
N GLY A 20 0.13 8.67 -4.18
CA GLY A 20 -1.29 8.36 -3.97
C GLY A 20 -1.66 6.89 -4.17
N GLY A 21 -2.74 6.49 -3.49
CA GLY A 21 -3.23 5.12 -3.49
C GLY A 21 -4.68 4.99 -2.99
N VAL A 22 -5.14 3.75 -2.86
CA VAL A 22 -6.45 3.43 -2.30
C VAL A 22 -6.27 2.80 -0.92
N LEU A 23 -6.71 3.50 0.13
CA LEU A 23 -6.80 2.94 1.47
C LEU A 23 -8.10 2.14 1.60
N VAL A 24 -7.96 0.85 1.94
CA VAL A 24 -9.08 -0.03 2.22
C VAL A 24 -9.23 -0.18 3.73
N THR A 25 -10.37 0.22 4.26
CA THR A 25 -10.77 -0.08 5.64
C THR A 25 -11.94 -1.05 5.65
N LEU A 26 -12.11 -1.79 6.74
CA LEU A 26 -13.29 -2.61 6.95
C LEU A 26 -14.28 -1.86 7.84
N LYS A 27 -15.53 -1.75 7.40
CA LYS A 27 -16.63 -1.29 8.24
C LYS A 27 -16.95 -2.33 9.30
N GLN A 28 -17.72 -1.95 10.33
CA GLN A 28 -18.16 -2.84 11.40
C GLN A 28 -18.91 -4.08 10.86
N ASP A 29 -19.61 -3.95 9.73
CA ASP A 29 -20.33 -5.04 9.05
C ASP A 29 -19.45 -5.86 8.09
N GLY A 30 -18.12 -5.63 8.10
CA GLY A 30 -17.15 -6.33 7.27
C GLY A 30 -17.07 -5.86 5.82
N ARG A 31 -17.90 -4.90 5.38
CA ARG A 31 -17.80 -4.37 4.02
C ARG A 31 -16.55 -3.49 3.86
N PRO A 32 -15.81 -3.62 2.75
CA PRO A 32 -14.69 -2.74 2.47
C PRO A 32 -15.20 -1.33 2.15
N GLN A 33 -14.51 -0.33 2.70
CA GLN A 33 -14.60 1.06 2.31
C GLN A 33 -13.29 1.44 1.62
N LEU A 34 -13.40 2.09 0.47
CA LEU A 34 -12.27 2.52 -0.34
C LEU A 34 -12.23 4.05 -0.35
N SER A 35 -11.07 4.61 -0.06
CA SER A 35 -10.81 6.04 -0.18
C SER A 35 -9.50 6.26 -0.94
N ASN A 36 -9.50 7.18 -1.90
CA ASN A 36 -8.26 7.68 -2.47
C ASN A 36 -7.57 8.58 -1.43
N VAL A 37 -6.31 8.31 -1.16
CA VAL A 37 -5.48 9.06 -0.21
C VAL A 37 -4.13 9.35 -0.84
N ASN A 38 -3.51 10.44 -0.43
CA ASN A 38 -2.07 10.61 -0.66
C ASN A 38 -1.32 9.77 0.38
N HIS A 39 -0.14 9.25 0.02
CA HIS A 39 0.71 8.51 0.95
C HIS A 39 2.19 8.80 0.72
N ALA A 40 3.02 8.53 1.73
CA ALA A 40 4.47 8.52 1.65
C ALA A 40 5.04 7.27 2.32
N TYR A 41 6.05 6.65 1.69
CA TYR A 41 6.78 5.52 2.27
C TYR A 41 8.12 5.98 2.86
N TYR A 42 8.34 5.67 4.14
CA TYR A 42 9.56 5.98 4.90
C TYR A 42 10.41 4.72 5.02
N PRO A 43 11.45 4.53 4.18
CA PRO A 43 12.20 3.27 4.09
C PRO A 43 12.99 2.95 5.36
N GLU A 44 13.50 3.97 6.06
CA GLU A 44 14.23 3.83 7.32
C GLU A 44 13.35 3.30 8.47
N GLU A 45 12.06 3.62 8.45
CA GLU A 45 11.08 3.20 9.45
C GLU A 45 10.23 2.01 8.98
N GLN A 46 10.28 1.68 7.68
CA GLN A 46 9.41 0.69 7.03
C GLN A 46 7.92 0.96 7.25
N VAL A 47 7.50 2.23 7.13
CA VAL A 47 6.10 2.65 7.35
C VAL A 47 5.56 3.48 6.19
N VAL A 48 4.24 3.39 6.00
CA VAL A 48 3.46 4.26 5.11
C VAL A 48 2.67 5.25 5.97
N ARG A 49 2.64 6.53 5.58
CA ARG A 49 1.81 7.56 6.23
C ARG A 49 0.99 8.34 5.21
#